data_AF-A0A0Q4DLS6-F1
#
_entry.id   AF-A0A0Q4DLS6-F1
#
_cell.length_a   1.000
_cell.length_b   1.000
_cell.length_c   1.000
_cell.angle_alpha   90.00
_cell.angle_beta   90.00
_cell.angle_gamma   90.00
#
_symmetry.space_group_name_H-M   'P 1'
#
loop_
_entity.id
_entity.type
_entity.pdbx_description
1 polymer ?
#
loop_
_entity_poly.entity_id
_entity_poly.type
_entity_poly.pdbx_seq_one_letter_code
_entity_poly.pdbx_strand_id
1 'polypeptide(L)'
;MADYGDLTTIIGQMNRAAIDCWMADQDFFPTWGYEETYTKWHFAPYQYFRPAADGSGGGDGVGYDVSCADAFDGIRSSIDSIVSKWHGLPDGAGARAYADAGRITASLLGSNGAGSSVQNSGSISTSSGTIQDVVVGNMEGAFRRPFLSKYFTAFSSVQNGLGQAAVILAANYAAQQAMWGAVKADVATICDNARLAWEKQAAEESAANTTFQLQVVGAVVTAVAAVVTAPAGLTGAVAGLSATSAGISMALSEVARDGIDIGGESYEDILASLSDALDKLNATITTQEEILNDAMQEAIAAMTSDAQSYNLDAFQLGEYPLGDGSMRMDVTDAGIVSDNMRLVHEELAEAASAIGTGPASSPTPRSAGIGVAPTGTHATASQLHGLTSKYLQDTRDEYERGHRLFDATVADFFATDAAACQTVQQLLADEALTGQS
;
A
#
# COMPACT_ATOMS: atom_id res chain seq x y z
N MET A 1 18.19 -18.68 -13.13
CA MET A 1 16.78 -18.38 -12.81
C MET A 1 16.18 -17.78 -14.05
N ALA A 2 15.00 -18.23 -14.48
CA ALA A 2 14.33 -17.68 -15.64
C ALA A 2 14.04 -16.18 -15.45
N ASP A 3 14.23 -15.37 -16.49
CA ASP A 3 13.93 -13.94 -16.47
C ASP A 3 12.65 -13.66 -17.26
N TYR A 4 11.81 -12.77 -16.73
CA TYR A 4 10.60 -12.32 -17.39
C TYR A 4 10.90 -11.53 -18.67
N GLY A 5 12.06 -10.88 -18.75
CA GLY A 5 12.54 -10.26 -20.00
C GLY A 5 12.61 -11.24 -21.17
N ASP A 6 12.85 -12.53 -20.87
CA ASP A 6 12.94 -13.61 -21.84
C ASP A 6 11.63 -14.40 -21.99
N LEU A 7 10.51 -13.95 -21.40
CA LEU A 7 9.26 -14.72 -21.35
C LEU A 7 8.78 -15.17 -22.73
N THR A 8 8.91 -14.33 -23.77
CA THR A 8 8.53 -14.71 -25.14
C THR A 8 9.39 -15.86 -25.67
N THR A 9 10.70 -15.82 -25.39
CA THR A 9 11.64 -16.90 -25.74
C THR A 9 11.32 -18.17 -24.97
N ILE A 10 11.03 -18.06 -23.66
CA ILE A 10 10.63 -19.19 -22.82
C ILE A 10 9.37 -19.83 -23.37
N ILE A 11 8.34 -19.06 -23.70
CA ILE A 11 7.08 -19.56 -24.29
C ILE A 11 7.33 -20.27 -25.63
N GLY A 12 8.18 -19.73 -26.50
CA GLY A 12 8.54 -20.40 -27.76
C GLY A 12 9.21 -21.76 -27.53
N GLN A 13 10.17 -21.83 -26.61
CA GLN A 13 10.83 -23.09 -26.24
C GLN A 13 9.85 -24.06 -25.56
N MET A 14 8.95 -23.53 -24.74
CA MET A 14 7.89 -24.27 -24.07
C MET A 14 6.90 -24.89 -25.07
N ASN A 15 6.51 -24.15 -26.11
CA ASN A 15 5.69 -24.67 -27.22
C ASN A 15 6.36 -25.86 -27.91
N ARG A 16 7.67 -25.77 -28.19
CA ARG A 16 8.42 -26.90 -28.75
C ARG A 16 8.44 -28.10 -27.81
N ALA A 17 8.78 -27.88 -26.54
CA ALA A 17 8.87 -28.94 -25.54
C ALA A 17 7.53 -29.65 -25.34
N ALA A 18 6.43 -28.90 -25.28
CA ALA A 18 5.08 -29.45 -25.18
C ALA A 18 4.71 -30.32 -26.39
N ILE A 19 5.06 -29.89 -27.61
CA ILE A 19 4.86 -30.68 -28.83
C ILE A 19 5.74 -31.93 -28.82
N ASP A 20 6.99 -31.83 -28.38
CA ASP A 20 7.88 -33.00 -28.22
C ASP A 20 7.29 -34.03 -27.26
N CYS A 21 6.75 -33.58 -26.12
CA CYS A 21 6.09 -34.42 -25.13
C CYS A 21 4.84 -35.09 -25.72
N TRP A 22 3.98 -34.32 -26.39
CA TRP A 22 2.76 -34.85 -27.03
C TRP A 22 3.07 -35.88 -28.13
N MET A 23 4.16 -35.69 -28.87
CA MET A 23 4.64 -36.68 -29.85
C MET A 23 5.17 -37.94 -29.16
N ALA A 24 5.93 -37.78 -28.08
CA ALA A 24 6.44 -38.91 -27.29
C ALA A 24 5.31 -39.76 -26.70
N ASP A 25 4.24 -39.14 -26.19
CA ASP A 25 3.04 -39.82 -25.68
C ASP A 25 2.33 -40.68 -26.76
N GLN A 26 2.65 -40.46 -28.04
CA GLN A 26 2.16 -41.23 -29.20
C GLN A 26 3.20 -42.17 -29.83
N ASP A 27 4.31 -42.42 -29.12
CA ASP A 27 5.48 -43.20 -29.57
C ASP A 27 6.26 -42.58 -30.75
N PHE A 28 6.18 -41.25 -30.93
CA PHE A 28 6.97 -40.52 -31.91
C PHE A 28 8.14 -39.78 -31.23
N PHE A 29 9.36 -40.13 -31.63
CA PHE A 29 10.57 -39.59 -31.03
C PHE A 29 11.44 -38.86 -32.06
N PRO A 30 12.21 -37.83 -31.64
CA PRO A 30 13.22 -37.21 -32.51
C PRO A 30 14.15 -38.25 -33.13
N THR A 31 14.42 -38.10 -34.42
CA THR A 31 15.23 -39.08 -35.17
C THR A 31 16.70 -38.95 -34.81
N TRP A 32 17.35 -40.05 -34.41
CA TRP A 32 18.76 -40.03 -34.07
C TRP A 32 19.62 -39.64 -35.29
N GLY A 33 20.42 -38.57 -35.15
CA GLY A 33 21.24 -38.02 -36.24
C GLY A 33 20.48 -37.10 -37.21
N TYR A 34 19.17 -36.92 -37.04
CA TYR A 34 18.35 -35.95 -37.79
C TYR A 34 17.19 -35.44 -36.92
N GLU A 35 17.52 -34.65 -35.89
CA GLU A 35 16.57 -34.18 -34.87
C GLU A 35 15.49 -33.21 -35.39
N GLU A 36 15.53 -32.86 -36.68
CA GLU A 36 14.52 -32.04 -37.36
C GLU A 36 13.25 -32.82 -37.70
N THR A 37 13.21 -34.14 -37.47
CA THR A 37 12.03 -34.97 -37.74
C THR A 37 11.71 -35.93 -36.59
N TYR A 38 10.42 -36.18 -36.38
CA TYR A 38 9.94 -37.27 -35.54
C TYR A 38 9.82 -38.57 -36.35
N THR A 39 10.07 -39.71 -35.70
CA THR A 39 9.85 -41.05 -36.26
C THR A 39 9.12 -41.92 -35.27
N LYS A 40 8.16 -42.72 -35.75
CA LYS A 40 7.51 -43.72 -34.91
C LYS A 40 8.46 -44.88 -34.63
N TRP A 41 8.72 -45.20 -33.36
CA TRP A 41 9.62 -46.29 -32.95
C TRP A 41 11.00 -46.25 -33.63
N HIS A 42 11.52 -45.05 -33.92
CA HIS A 42 12.77 -44.86 -34.68
C HIS A 42 12.79 -45.50 -36.09
N PHE A 43 11.62 -45.81 -36.65
CA PHE A 43 11.46 -46.43 -37.97
C PHE A 43 10.73 -45.50 -38.95
N ALA A 44 11.17 -45.51 -40.21
CA ALA A 44 10.99 -44.41 -41.16
C ALA A 44 9.68 -44.31 -42.00
N PRO A 45 8.64 -45.17 -41.93
CA PRO A 45 7.48 -44.99 -42.79
C PRO A 45 6.56 -43.85 -42.35
N TYR A 46 6.65 -43.38 -41.09
CA TYR A 46 5.86 -42.27 -40.56
C TYR A 46 6.79 -41.22 -39.94
N GLN A 47 7.00 -40.14 -40.69
CA GLN A 47 7.90 -39.06 -40.33
C GLN A 47 7.19 -37.71 -40.44
N TYR A 48 7.39 -36.86 -39.44
CA TYR A 48 6.87 -35.48 -39.42
C TYR A 48 8.00 -34.50 -39.12
N PHE A 49 7.98 -33.33 -39.73
CA PHE A 49 8.91 -32.26 -39.38
C PHE A 49 8.68 -31.80 -37.93
N ARG A 50 9.75 -31.71 -37.16
CA ARG A 50 9.75 -31.20 -35.79
C ARG A 50 9.67 -29.67 -35.83
N PRO A 51 8.98 -29.03 -34.87
CA PRO A 51 9.03 -27.57 -34.73
C PRO A 51 10.46 -27.05 -34.56
N ALA A 52 10.67 -25.82 -35.02
CA ALA A 52 11.92 -25.10 -34.80
C ALA A 52 12.17 -24.83 -33.30
N ALA A 53 13.37 -24.35 -32.96
CA ALA A 53 13.77 -24.11 -31.58
C ALA A 53 12.91 -23.07 -30.84
N ASP A 54 12.28 -22.16 -31.59
CA ASP A 54 11.33 -21.16 -31.09
C ASP A 54 9.88 -21.69 -31.01
N GLY A 55 9.69 -22.99 -31.28
CA GLY A 55 8.39 -23.64 -31.25
C GLY A 55 7.55 -23.42 -32.50
N SER A 56 8.04 -22.72 -33.54
CA SER A 56 7.27 -22.47 -34.77
C SER A 56 7.33 -23.62 -35.79
N GLY A 57 6.29 -23.73 -36.63
CA GLY A 57 6.24 -24.68 -37.76
C GLY A 57 6.23 -26.16 -37.38
N GLY A 58 6.57 -27.03 -38.33
CA GLY A 58 6.54 -28.49 -38.15
C GLY A 58 5.15 -29.10 -38.29
N GLY A 59 5.09 -30.44 -38.25
CA GLY A 59 3.88 -31.24 -38.37
C GLY A 59 3.61 -31.77 -39.77
N ASP A 60 4.28 -31.23 -40.79
CA ASP A 60 4.17 -31.75 -42.16
C ASP A 60 4.87 -33.11 -42.32
N GLY A 61 4.23 -34.01 -43.05
CA GLY A 61 4.76 -35.33 -43.35
C GLY A 61 5.99 -35.28 -44.25
N VAL A 62 6.99 -36.12 -43.95
CA VAL A 62 8.19 -36.25 -44.78
C VAL A 62 7.92 -37.27 -45.88
N GLY A 63 7.73 -36.77 -47.11
CA GLY A 63 7.57 -37.62 -48.30
C GLY A 63 6.18 -38.23 -48.52
N TYR A 64 5.20 -37.90 -47.68
CA TYR A 64 3.80 -38.31 -47.78
C TYR A 64 2.86 -37.12 -47.55
N ASP A 65 1.68 -37.15 -48.17
CA ASP A 65 0.62 -36.12 -48.00
C ASP A 65 -0.19 -36.37 -46.72
N VAL A 66 0.48 -36.26 -45.58
CA VAL A 66 -0.11 -36.36 -44.23
C VAL A 66 0.46 -35.22 -43.38
N SER A 67 -0.32 -34.70 -42.43
CA SER A 67 0.14 -33.62 -41.55
C SER A 67 -0.54 -33.71 -40.19
N CYS A 68 0.20 -33.37 -39.14
CA CYS A 68 -0.30 -33.11 -37.79
C CYS A 68 -0.11 -31.64 -37.38
N ALA A 69 0.18 -30.74 -38.33
CA ALA A 69 0.39 -29.32 -38.06
C ALA A 69 -0.78 -28.67 -37.30
N ASP A 70 -2.03 -29.03 -37.62
CA ASP A 70 -3.23 -28.55 -36.90
C ASP A 70 -3.20 -28.92 -35.41
N ALA A 71 -2.66 -30.09 -35.05
CA ALA A 71 -2.52 -30.48 -33.65
C ALA A 71 -1.44 -29.65 -32.94
N PHE A 72 -0.32 -29.36 -33.64
CA PHE A 72 0.74 -28.50 -33.10
C PHE A 72 0.22 -27.07 -32.88
N ASP A 73 -0.58 -26.54 -33.80
CA ASP A 73 -1.22 -25.23 -33.65
C ASP A 73 -2.24 -25.22 -32.51
N GLY A 74 -2.98 -26.33 -32.30
CA GLY A 74 -3.85 -26.51 -31.14
C GLY A 74 -3.11 -26.47 -29.80
N ILE A 75 -1.93 -27.10 -29.72
CA ILE A 75 -1.05 -27.07 -28.54
C ILE A 75 -0.57 -25.65 -28.26
N ARG A 76 -0.02 -24.97 -29.28
CA ARG A 76 0.43 -23.58 -29.16
C ARG A 76 -0.70 -22.66 -28.71
N SER A 77 -1.86 -22.77 -29.34
CA SER A 77 -3.03 -21.96 -28.98
C SER A 77 -3.49 -22.20 -27.54
N SER A 78 -3.34 -23.42 -27.02
CA SER A 78 -3.70 -23.74 -25.64
C SER A 78 -2.74 -23.08 -24.65
N ILE A 79 -1.43 -23.20 -24.92
CA ILE A 79 -0.38 -22.53 -24.13
C ILE A 79 -0.55 -21.01 -24.19
N ASP A 80 -0.68 -20.44 -25.39
CA ASP A 80 -0.84 -19.00 -25.61
C ASP A 80 -2.07 -18.46 -24.88
N SER A 81 -3.18 -19.20 -24.88
CA SER A 81 -4.39 -18.83 -24.13
C SER A 81 -4.12 -18.72 -22.63
N ILE A 82 -3.37 -19.67 -22.05
CA ILE A 82 -3.01 -19.70 -20.63
C ILE A 82 -2.08 -18.53 -20.26
N VAL A 83 -1.07 -18.25 -21.08
CA VAL A 83 -0.02 -17.27 -20.77
C VAL A 83 -0.36 -15.84 -21.20
N SER A 84 -1.31 -15.66 -22.13
CA SER A 84 -1.63 -14.37 -22.78
C SER A 84 -1.79 -13.19 -21.82
N LYS A 85 -2.55 -13.38 -20.72
CA LYS A 85 -2.84 -12.31 -19.75
C LYS A 85 -1.59 -11.83 -19.01
N TRP A 86 -0.56 -12.67 -18.91
CA TRP A 86 0.67 -12.41 -18.17
C TRP A 86 1.72 -11.65 -18.98
N HIS A 87 1.43 -11.26 -20.22
CA HIS A 87 2.27 -10.35 -20.98
C HIS A 87 2.08 -8.89 -20.53
N GLY A 88 3.15 -8.11 -20.59
CA GLY A 88 3.09 -6.66 -20.35
C GLY A 88 2.78 -6.29 -18.90
N LEU A 89 3.15 -7.14 -17.94
CA LEU A 89 2.95 -6.83 -16.52
C LEU A 89 3.67 -5.53 -16.13
N PRO A 90 3.09 -4.72 -15.22
CA PRO A 90 3.75 -3.53 -14.70
C PRO A 90 5.00 -3.91 -13.90
N ASP A 91 5.85 -2.94 -13.58
CA ASP A 91 7.06 -3.14 -12.75
C ASP A 91 6.88 -2.67 -11.30
N GLY A 92 5.76 -2.03 -10.98
CA GLY A 92 5.47 -1.48 -9.66
C GLY A 92 6.09 -0.11 -9.38
N ALA A 93 6.98 0.41 -10.25
CA ALA A 93 7.72 1.64 -9.98
C ALA A 93 6.81 2.87 -9.83
N GLY A 94 5.68 2.89 -10.55
CA GLY A 94 4.67 3.94 -10.47
C GLY A 94 4.03 4.10 -9.09
N ALA A 95 4.07 3.09 -8.22
CA ALA A 95 3.49 3.15 -6.88
C ALA A 95 4.44 3.78 -5.84
N ARG A 96 5.75 3.81 -6.11
CA ARG A 96 6.79 4.20 -5.14
C ARG A 96 6.57 5.59 -4.55
N ALA A 97 6.33 6.59 -5.40
CA ALA A 97 6.16 7.98 -4.96
C ALA A 97 4.99 8.12 -3.97
N TYR A 98 3.92 7.33 -4.15
CA TYR A 98 2.75 7.37 -3.29
C TYR A 98 2.94 6.56 -1.99
N ALA A 99 3.72 5.48 -2.04
CA ALA A 99 4.18 4.80 -0.83
C ALA A 99 5.02 5.75 0.03
N ASP A 100 6.00 6.43 -0.57
CA ASP A 100 6.87 7.38 0.11
C ASP A 100 6.07 8.57 0.68
N ALA A 101 5.14 9.15 -0.11
CA ALA A 101 4.25 10.22 0.34
C ALA A 101 3.41 9.83 1.58
N GLY A 102 2.80 8.64 1.56
CA GLY A 102 2.05 8.12 2.70
C GLY A 102 2.93 7.89 3.93
N ARG A 103 4.15 7.35 3.76
CA ARG A 103 5.11 7.14 4.85
C ARG A 103 5.56 8.45 5.49
N ILE A 104 5.91 9.45 4.68
CA ILE A 104 6.34 10.77 5.16
C ILE A 104 5.19 11.41 5.94
N THR A 105 3.98 11.41 5.38
CA THR A 105 2.78 11.96 6.04
C THR A 105 2.51 11.26 7.37
N ALA A 106 2.55 9.92 7.41
CA ALA A 106 2.38 9.15 8.64
C ALA A 106 3.43 9.52 9.70
N SER A 107 4.69 9.69 9.30
CA SER A 107 5.78 10.02 10.22
C SER A 107 5.68 11.44 10.79
N LEU A 108 5.33 12.44 9.96
CA LEU A 108 5.06 13.81 10.41
C LEU A 108 3.91 13.84 11.43
N LEU A 109 2.88 13.02 11.20
CA LEU A 109 1.75 12.83 12.13
C LEU A 109 2.07 11.94 13.34
N GLY A 110 3.32 11.45 13.48
CA GLY A 110 3.75 10.65 14.63
C GLY A 110 3.39 9.16 14.59
N SER A 111 2.83 8.67 13.49
CA SER A 111 2.62 7.24 13.22
C SER A 111 3.88 6.66 12.57
N ASN A 112 4.89 6.30 13.37
CA ASN A 112 6.20 5.92 12.85
C ASN A 112 6.24 4.51 12.25
N GLY A 113 6.44 4.40 10.93
CA GLY A 113 7.06 3.25 10.24
C GLY A 113 8.46 3.60 9.73
N ALA A 114 9.51 3.14 10.42
CA ALA A 114 10.89 3.59 10.27
C ALA A 114 11.42 3.63 8.82
N GLY A 115 11.74 4.85 8.35
CA GLY A 115 12.64 5.10 7.21
C GLY A 115 13.71 6.10 7.66
N SER A 116 14.97 5.84 7.30
CA SER A 116 16.17 6.49 7.85
C SER A 116 16.34 7.99 7.54
N SER A 117 15.36 8.65 6.92
CA SER A 117 15.49 9.98 6.34
C SER A 117 14.44 10.99 6.78
N VAL A 118 13.56 10.68 7.75
CA VAL A 118 12.53 11.63 8.19
C VAL A 118 13.06 12.42 9.41
N GLN A 119 13.51 13.65 9.17
CA GLN A 119 13.64 14.66 10.22
C GLN A 119 12.21 15.06 10.67
N ASN A 120 11.98 15.33 11.96
CA ASN A 120 10.68 15.72 12.57
C ASN A 120 9.67 14.64 12.99
N SER A 121 10.04 13.36 13.11
CA SER A 121 9.14 12.39 13.75
C SER A 121 8.83 12.79 15.20
N GLY A 122 7.61 13.23 15.48
CA GLY A 122 7.14 13.57 16.82
C GLY A 122 7.11 15.05 17.19
N SER A 123 7.51 15.98 16.30
CA SER A 123 7.46 17.43 16.55
C SER A 123 6.07 17.92 16.97
N ILE A 124 5.02 17.41 16.32
CA ILE A 124 3.63 17.73 16.67
C ILE A 124 3.30 17.30 18.10
N SER A 125 3.72 16.08 18.49
CA SER A 125 3.46 15.54 19.83
C SER A 125 4.20 16.33 20.91
N THR A 126 5.48 16.64 20.67
CA THR A 126 6.29 17.47 21.58
C THR A 126 5.72 18.88 21.75
N SER A 127 5.33 19.52 20.64
CA SER A 127 4.76 20.87 20.67
C SER A 127 3.38 20.88 21.35
N SER A 128 2.54 19.88 21.06
CA SER A 128 1.23 19.70 21.71
C SER A 128 1.34 19.42 23.20
N GLY A 129 2.31 18.60 23.62
CA GLY A 129 2.62 18.37 25.03
C GLY A 129 3.09 19.64 25.75
N THR A 130 3.96 20.43 25.12
CA THR A 130 4.42 21.71 25.66
C THR A 130 3.25 22.69 25.83
N ILE A 131 2.37 22.79 24.84
CA ILE A 131 1.13 23.58 24.93
C ILE A 131 0.29 23.13 26.13
N GLN A 132 0.06 21.82 26.26
CA GLN A 132 -0.72 21.29 27.37
C GLN A 132 -0.11 21.65 28.72
N ASP A 133 1.19 21.41 28.90
CA ASP A 133 1.88 21.62 30.17
C ASP A 133 1.83 23.09 30.61
N VAL A 134 2.08 24.02 29.68
CA VAL A 134 2.04 25.47 29.97
C VAL A 134 0.61 25.92 30.26
N VAL A 135 -0.37 25.52 29.44
CA VAL A 135 -1.77 25.90 29.66
C VAL A 135 -2.31 25.30 30.96
N VAL A 136 -1.89 24.08 31.33
CA VAL A 136 -2.34 23.42 32.56
C VAL A 136 -1.69 24.00 33.82
N GLY A 137 -0.38 24.25 33.78
CA GLY A 137 0.40 24.71 34.94
C GLY A 137 0.36 26.22 35.15
N ASN A 138 0.35 26.99 34.06
CA ASN A 138 0.68 28.41 34.12
C ASN A 138 -0.48 29.35 33.73
N MET A 139 -1.53 28.82 33.09
CA MET A 139 -2.68 29.62 32.67
C MET A 139 -3.97 29.26 33.41
N GLU A 140 -4.74 30.30 33.72
CA GLU A 140 -6.05 30.19 34.35
C GLU A 140 -7.06 31.07 33.60
N GLY A 141 -8.28 30.57 33.47
CA GLY A 141 -9.35 31.26 32.75
C GLY A 141 -10.38 30.30 32.15
N ALA A 142 -11.57 30.84 31.85
CA ALA A 142 -12.66 30.05 31.28
C ALA A 142 -12.33 29.45 29.90
N PHE A 143 -11.36 30.02 29.17
CA PHE A 143 -10.92 29.53 27.85
C PHE A 143 -10.15 28.20 27.92
N ARG A 144 -9.51 27.91 29.06
CA ARG A 144 -8.55 26.79 29.19
C ARG A 144 -9.16 25.43 28.86
N ARG A 145 -10.33 25.13 29.42
CA ARG A 145 -11.00 23.84 29.24
C ARG A 145 -11.44 23.60 27.79
N PRO A 146 -12.18 24.51 27.12
CA PRO A 146 -12.51 24.32 25.71
C PRO A 146 -11.28 24.26 24.81
N PHE A 147 -10.26 25.09 25.08
CA PHE A 147 -9.00 25.07 24.33
C PHE A 147 -8.31 23.70 24.39
N LEU A 148 -8.05 23.19 25.60
CA LEU A 148 -7.40 21.87 25.78
C LEU A 148 -8.27 20.74 25.23
N SER A 149 -9.59 20.83 25.34
CA SER A 149 -10.48 19.81 24.82
C SER A 149 -10.37 19.68 23.30
N LYS A 150 -10.32 20.79 22.56
CA LYS A 150 -10.25 20.77 21.10
C LYS A 150 -8.82 20.64 20.58
N TYR A 151 -7.93 21.57 20.95
CA TYR A 151 -6.60 21.68 20.36
C TYR A 151 -5.54 20.78 20.98
N PHE A 152 -5.88 20.05 22.05
CA PHE A 152 -5.00 19.02 22.60
C PHE A 152 -5.65 17.63 22.56
N THR A 153 -6.78 17.41 23.25
CA THR A 153 -7.39 16.08 23.37
C THR A 153 -7.97 15.60 22.03
N ALA A 154 -8.88 16.37 21.42
CA ALA A 154 -9.48 15.99 20.14
C ALA A 154 -8.42 15.99 19.02
N PHE A 155 -7.55 17.01 18.99
CA PHE A 155 -6.45 17.07 18.03
C PHE A 155 -5.53 15.84 18.09
N SER A 156 -5.15 15.38 19.29
CA SER A 156 -4.32 14.17 19.42
C SER A 156 -5.00 12.93 18.83
N SER A 157 -6.32 12.81 18.98
CA SER A 157 -7.10 11.74 18.34
C SER A 157 -7.05 11.86 16.81
N VAL A 158 -7.37 13.05 16.30
CA VAL A 158 -7.41 13.36 14.86
C VAL A 158 -6.05 13.10 14.20
N GLN A 159 -4.97 13.63 14.78
CA GLN A 159 -3.60 13.45 14.30
C GLN A 159 -3.24 11.97 14.17
N ASN A 160 -3.50 11.17 15.21
CA ASN A 160 -3.21 9.73 15.19
C ASN A 160 -4.08 8.98 14.17
N GLY A 161 -5.37 9.32 14.06
CA GLY A 161 -6.27 8.72 13.08
C GLY A 161 -5.83 8.98 11.63
N LEU A 162 -5.46 10.22 11.31
CA LEU A 162 -4.93 10.60 9.99
C LEU A 162 -3.58 9.93 9.72
N GLY A 163 -2.71 9.81 10.73
CA GLY A 163 -1.45 9.08 10.64
C GLY A 163 -1.66 7.61 10.28
N GLN A 164 -2.63 6.93 10.89
CA GLN A 164 -2.96 5.53 10.57
C GLN A 164 -3.57 5.38 9.17
N ALA A 165 -4.43 6.30 8.73
CA ALA A 165 -4.95 6.30 7.36
C ALA A 165 -3.80 6.43 6.33
N ALA A 166 -2.81 7.28 6.61
CA ALA A 166 -1.62 7.42 5.78
C ALA A 166 -0.74 6.14 5.77
N VAL A 167 -0.62 5.44 6.90
CA VAL A 167 0.06 4.12 6.98
C VAL A 167 -0.65 3.09 6.09
N ILE A 168 -1.98 3.01 6.11
CA ILE A 168 -2.74 2.06 5.30
C ILE A 168 -2.54 2.36 3.80
N LEU A 169 -2.59 3.64 3.40
CA LEU A 169 -2.28 4.06 2.03
C LEU A 169 -0.85 3.67 1.62
N ALA A 170 0.12 3.96 2.49
CA ALA A 170 1.52 3.62 2.25
C ALA A 170 1.74 2.11 2.12
N ALA A 171 1.08 1.30 2.96
CA ALA A 171 1.13 -0.16 2.90
C ALA A 171 0.60 -0.68 1.55
N ASN A 172 -0.54 -0.16 1.10
CA ASN A 172 -1.10 -0.54 -0.20
C ASN A 172 -0.14 -0.21 -1.37
N TYR A 173 0.44 0.99 -1.40
CA TYR A 173 1.36 1.35 -2.47
C TYR A 173 2.72 0.63 -2.37
N ALA A 174 3.21 0.35 -1.16
CA ALA A 174 4.41 -0.45 -0.95
C ALA A 174 4.22 -1.90 -1.42
N ALA A 175 3.05 -2.49 -1.14
CA ALA A 175 2.67 -3.80 -1.67
C ALA A 175 2.67 -3.79 -3.19
N GLN A 176 2.00 -2.83 -3.83
CA GLN A 176 1.98 -2.71 -5.30
C GLN A 176 3.39 -2.54 -5.89
N GLN A 177 4.25 -1.76 -5.24
CA GLN A 177 5.64 -1.58 -5.68
C GLN A 177 6.43 -2.90 -5.65
N ALA A 178 6.28 -3.69 -4.59
CA ALA A 178 7.05 -4.93 -4.42
C ALA A 178 6.46 -6.12 -5.18
N MET A 179 5.14 -6.15 -5.38
CA MET A 179 4.39 -7.27 -5.94
C MET A 179 4.87 -7.60 -7.36
N TRP A 180 4.93 -6.62 -8.26
CA TRP A 180 5.02 -6.92 -9.69
C TRP A 180 6.38 -7.44 -10.16
N GLY A 181 7.47 -7.02 -9.51
CA GLY A 181 8.78 -7.63 -9.74
C GLY A 181 8.78 -9.13 -9.39
N ALA A 182 8.13 -9.49 -8.28
CA ALA A 182 8.02 -10.86 -7.83
C ALA A 182 7.04 -11.68 -8.70
N VAL A 183 5.89 -11.13 -9.09
CA VAL A 183 4.94 -11.78 -10.02
C VAL A 183 5.62 -12.09 -11.35
N LYS A 184 6.42 -11.16 -11.90
CA LYS A 184 7.19 -11.39 -13.13
C LYS A 184 8.13 -12.58 -12.99
N ALA A 185 8.87 -12.65 -11.88
CA ALA A 185 9.77 -13.76 -11.60
C ALA A 185 9.01 -15.10 -11.44
N ASP A 186 7.87 -15.07 -10.75
CA ASP A 186 7.02 -16.24 -10.56
C ASP A 186 6.46 -16.75 -11.90
N VAL A 187 5.93 -15.89 -12.78
CA VAL A 187 5.44 -16.27 -14.12
C VAL A 187 6.56 -16.90 -14.95
N ALA A 188 7.74 -16.28 -15.00
CA ALA A 188 8.87 -16.82 -15.77
C ALA A 188 9.32 -18.18 -15.23
N THR A 189 9.35 -18.33 -13.91
CA THR A 189 9.70 -19.60 -13.24
C THR A 189 8.66 -20.68 -13.51
N ILE A 190 7.37 -20.36 -13.47
CA ILE A 190 6.29 -21.29 -13.80
C ILE A 190 6.43 -21.80 -15.24
N CYS A 191 6.60 -20.89 -16.21
CA CYS A 191 6.72 -21.27 -17.62
C CYS A 191 8.00 -22.11 -17.88
N ASP A 192 9.13 -21.72 -17.29
CA ASP A 192 10.38 -22.47 -17.46
C ASP A 192 10.33 -23.85 -16.81
N ASN A 193 9.68 -23.99 -15.65
CA ASN A 193 9.47 -25.29 -15.01
C ASN A 193 8.55 -26.19 -15.86
N ALA A 194 7.50 -25.64 -16.48
CA ALA A 194 6.64 -26.40 -17.38
C ALA A 194 7.40 -26.88 -18.62
N ARG A 195 8.21 -25.99 -19.24
CA ARG A 195 9.15 -26.35 -20.32
C ARG A 195 10.05 -27.52 -19.92
N LEU A 196 10.70 -27.44 -18.75
CA LEU A 196 11.59 -28.49 -18.25
C LEU A 196 10.86 -29.80 -17.95
N ALA A 197 9.62 -29.74 -17.46
CA ALA A 197 8.79 -30.92 -17.21
C ALA A 197 8.46 -31.65 -18.53
N TRP A 198 8.02 -30.90 -19.55
CA TRP A 198 7.76 -31.45 -20.88
C TRP A 198 9.02 -32.03 -21.53
N GLU A 199 10.17 -31.34 -21.45
CA GLU A 199 11.44 -31.85 -22.00
C GLU A 199 11.84 -33.19 -21.40
N LYS A 200 11.69 -33.35 -20.07
CA LYS A 200 12.02 -34.60 -19.38
C LYS A 200 11.03 -35.72 -19.69
N GLN A 201 9.75 -35.41 -19.72
CA GLN A 201 8.72 -36.38 -20.10
C GLN A 201 8.94 -36.88 -21.53
N ALA A 202 9.23 -35.97 -22.47
CA ALA A 202 9.55 -36.33 -23.87
C ALA A 202 10.80 -37.21 -24.01
N ALA A 203 11.76 -37.06 -23.08
CA ALA A 203 12.98 -37.85 -23.04
C ALA A 203 12.81 -39.20 -22.30
N GLU A 204 11.59 -39.55 -21.88
CA GLU A 204 11.28 -40.72 -21.04
C GLU A 204 12.13 -40.74 -19.74
N GLU A 205 12.54 -39.58 -19.25
CA GLU A 205 13.19 -39.45 -17.96
C GLU A 205 12.16 -39.53 -16.83
N SER A 206 12.59 -39.90 -15.62
CA SER A 206 11.70 -39.93 -14.47
C SER A 206 11.00 -38.56 -14.29
N ALA A 207 9.67 -38.59 -14.16
CA ALA A 207 8.82 -37.41 -14.04
C ALA A 207 9.43 -36.36 -13.09
N ALA A 208 9.59 -35.13 -13.58
CA ALA A 208 10.13 -34.03 -12.81
C ALA A 208 9.01 -33.20 -12.21
N ASN A 209 8.57 -33.60 -11.04
CA ASN A 209 7.70 -32.77 -10.22
C ASN A 209 8.57 -31.71 -9.53
N THR A 210 8.37 -30.45 -9.90
CA THR A 210 9.04 -29.31 -9.24
C THR A 210 8.05 -28.61 -8.33
N THR A 211 8.37 -28.55 -7.04
CA THR A 211 7.60 -27.80 -6.04
C THR A 211 8.38 -26.57 -5.61
N PHE A 212 7.73 -25.40 -5.64
CA PHE A 212 8.33 -24.15 -5.14
C PHE A 212 7.27 -23.24 -4.51
N GLN A 213 7.69 -22.17 -3.84
CA GLN A 213 6.80 -21.17 -3.26
C GLN A 213 6.82 -19.89 -4.10
N LEU A 214 5.67 -19.25 -4.24
CA LEU A 214 5.56 -17.96 -4.93
C LEU A 214 6.32 -16.87 -4.19
N GLN A 215 7.21 -16.18 -4.91
CA GLN A 215 8.02 -15.08 -4.38
C GLN A 215 7.15 -13.87 -4.02
N VAL A 216 6.03 -13.66 -4.74
CA VAL A 216 5.12 -12.53 -4.50
C VAL A 216 4.57 -12.51 -3.07
N VAL A 217 4.36 -13.68 -2.44
CA VAL A 217 3.88 -13.76 -1.05
C VAL A 217 4.89 -13.12 -0.10
N GLY A 218 6.17 -13.51 -0.21
CA GLY A 218 7.24 -12.95 0.62
C GLY A 218 7.48 -11.47 0.36
N ALA A 219 7.46 -11.05 -0.91
CA ALA A 219 7.72 -9.67 -1.31
C ALA A 219 6.70 -8.69 -0.73
N VAL A 220 5.40 -9.00 -0.86
CA VAL A 220 4.31 -8.16 -0.37
C VAL A 220 4.30 -8.08 1.16
N VAL A 221 4.42 -9.22 1.85
CA VAL A 221 4.48 -9.26 3.32
C VAL A 221 5.64 -8.40 3.84
N THR A 222 6.83 -8.53 3.25
CA THR A 222 8.02 -7.77 3.65
C THR A 222 7.84 -6.27 3.44
N ALA A 223 7.30 -5.89 2.28
CA ALA A 223 7.10 -4.48 1.95
C ALA A 223 6.08 -3.81 2.87
N VAL A 224 4.97 -4.49 3.18
CA VAL A 224 3.93 -3.97 4.07
C VAL A 224 4.43 -3.90 5.52
N ALA A 225 5.12 -4.94 6.00
CA ALA A 225 5.68 -4.96 7.36
C ALA A 225 6.73 -3.84 7.60
N ALA A 226 7.40 -3.37 6.55
CA ALA A 226 8.33 -2.23 6.65
C ALA A 226 7.62 -0.88 6.85
N VAL A 227 6.31 -0.82 6.60
CA VAL A 227 5.48 0.40 6.70
C VAL A 227 4.58 0.33 7.93
N VAL A 228 3.91 -0.80 8.13
CA VAL A 228 2.99 -1.03 9.24
C VAL A 228 3.78 -1.30 10.52
N THR A 229 3.66 -0.41 11.48
CA THR A 229 4.14 -0.61 12.85
C THR A 229 2.97 -0.66 13.81
N ALA A 230 3.11 -1.39 14.90
CA ALA A 230 2.12 -1.38 15.96
C ALA A 230 2.19 -0.04 16.70
N PRO A 231 1.17 0.83 16.64
CA PRO A 231 1.16 2.00 17.50
C PRO A 231 0.86 1.56 18.94
N ALA A 232 1.53 2.19 19.91
CA ALA A 232 1.32 1.93 21.33
C ALA A 232 0.40 3.00 21.95
N GLY A 233 -0.61 2.58 22.72
CA GLY A 233 -1.37 3.47 23.62
C GLY A 233 -2.56 4.22 23.02
N LEU A 234 -3.04 3.87 21.82
CA LEU A 234 -4.24 4.47 21.22
C LEU A 234 -5.53 3.91 21.82
N THR A 235 -6.56 4.74 21.96
CA THR A 235 -7.88 4.38 22.53
C THR A 235 -9.03 4.95 21.70
N GLY A 236 -10.26 4.48 21.92
CA GLY A 236 -11.46 5.02 21.25
C GLY A 236 -11.55 4.68 19.76
N ALA A 237 -12.17 5.56 18.97
CA ALA A 237 -12.40 5.36 17.54
C ALA A 237 -11.10 5.12 16.75
N VAL A 238 -10.01 5.78 17.15
CA VAL A 238 -8.68 5.68 16.51
C VAL A 238 -8.03 4.31 16.73
N ALA A 239 -8.41 3.58 17.78
CA ALA A 239 -7.93 2.21 18.00
C ALA A 239 -8.40 1.26 16.88
N GLY A 240 -9.54 1.53 16.24
CA GLY A 240 -10.06 0.74 15.12
C GLY A 240 -9.14 0.77 13.90
N LEU A 241 -8.74 1.96 13.42
CA LEU A 241 -7.80 2.08 12.30
C LEU A 241 -6.43 1.53 12.63
N SER A 242 -5.98 1.67 13.88
CA SER A 242 -4.74 1.06 14.34
C SER A 242 -4.79 -0.47 14.33
N ALA A 243 -5.92 -1.06 14.73
CA ALA A 243 -6.10 -2.51 14.65
C ALA A 243 -6.17 -2.96 13.18
N THR A 244 -6.82 -2.17 12.32
CA THR A 244 -6.89 -2.40 10.88
C THR A 244 -5.48 -2.42 10.27
N SER A 245 -4.68 -1.37 10.51
CA SER A 245 -3.32 -1.27 9.96
C SER A 245 -2.45 -2.44 10.41
N ALA A 246 -2.43 -2.76 11.70
CA ALA A 246 -1.69 -3.90 12.25
C ALA A 246 -2.19 -5.25 11.68
N GLY A 247 -3.50 -5.38 11.47
CA GLY A 247 -4.16 -6.55 10.92
C GLY A 247 -3.73 -6.88 9.49
N ILE A 248 -3.37 -5.87 8.67
CA ILE A 248 -2.91 -6.08 7.28
C ILE A 248 -1.71 -7.03 7.25
N SER A 249 -0.66 -6.75 8.03
CA SER A 249 0.56 -7.56 8.04
C SER A 249 0.30 -9.01 8.48
N MET A 250 -0.62 -9.19 9.43
CA MET A 250 -1.03 -10.51 9.92
C MET A 250 -1.80 -11.28 8.83
N ALA A 251 -2.84 -10.67 8.26
CA ALA A 251 -3.64 -11.27 7.20
C ALA A 251 -2.80 -11.62 5.96
N LEU A 252 -1.87 -10.74 5.55
CA LEU A 252 -0.96 -11.03 4.44
C LEU A 252 0.02 -12.17 4.74
N SER A 253 0.42 -12.33 6.01
CA SER A 253 1.29 -13.43 6.42
C SER A 253 0.57 -14.79 6.45
N GLU A 254 -0.76 -14.76 6.57
CA GLU A 254 -1.64 -15.94 6.51
C GLU A 254 -1.98 -16.36 5.08
N VAL A 255 -1.75 -15.50 4.08
CA VAL A 255 -1.86 -15.89 2.66
C VAL A 255 -0.94 -17.08 2.43
N ALA A 256 -1.56 -18.21 2.09
CA ALA A 256 -0.90 -19.50 2.04
C ALA A 256 0.33 -19.46 1.13
N ARG A 257 1.44 -20.02 1.63
CA ARG A 257 2.65 -20.31 0.86
C ARG A 257 2.63 -21.76 0.39
N ASP A 258 1.48 -22.18 -0.10
CA ASP A 258 1.30 -23.53 -0.61
C ASP A 258 2.32 -23.78 -1.72
N GLY A 259 2.76 -25.04 -1.81
CA GLY A 259 3.61 -25.47 -2.90
C GLY A 259 2.89 -25.26 -4.24
N ILE A 260 3.60 -24.65 -5.17
CA ILE A 260 3.28 -24.68 -6.59
C ILE A 260 3.98 -25.89 -7.17
N ASP A 261 3.19 -26.87 -7.58
CA ASP A 261 3.64 -28.09 -8.22
C ASP A 261 3.47 -27.95 -9.73
N ILE A 262 4.53 -28.24 -10.47
CA ILE A 262 4.52 -28.33 -11.94
C ILE A 262 5.16 -29.66 -12.31
N GLY A 263 4.43 -30.47 -13.07
CA GLY A 263 4.83 -31.83 -13.43
C GLY A 263 3.65 -32.66 -13.93
N GLY A 264 3.89 -33.93 -14.20
CA GLY A 264 2.92 -34.85 -14.78
C GLY A 264 3.61 -36.01 -15.51
N GLU A 265 2.81 -36.97 -15.97
CA GLU A 265 3.27 -38.15 -16.72
C GLU A 265 2.83 -38.12 -18.19
N SER A 266 2.29 -36.98 -18.66
CA SER A 266 1.82 -36.75 -20.02
C SER A 266 1.84 -35.26 -20.37
N TYR A 267 1.70 -34.94 -21.67
CA TYR A 267 1.48 -33.58 -22.14
C TYR A 267 0.29 -32.92 -21.45
N GLU A 268 -0.86 -33.61 -21.37
CA GLU A 268 -2.08 -33.09 -20.78
C GLU A 268 -1.93 -32.79 -19.28
N ASP A 269 -1.26 -33.67 -18.52
CA ASP A 269 -1.03 -33.48 -17.08
C ASP A 269 -0.16 -32.25 -16.80
N ILE A 270 0.90 -32.07 -17.59
CA ILE A 270 1.82 -30.93 -17.44
C ILE A 270 1.12 -29.63 -17.88
N LEU A 271 0.31 -29.65 -18.94
CA LEU A 271 -0.50 -28.50 -19.34
C LEU A 271 -1.50 -28.09 -18.25
N ALA A 272 -2.16 -29.07 -17.63
CA ALA A 272 -3.07 -28.83 -16.52
C ALA A 272 -2.34 -28.23 -15.31
N SER A 273 -1.18 -28.76 -14.93
CA SER A 273 -0.39 -28.21 -13.81
C SER A 273 0.16 -26.81 -14.09
N LEU A 274 0.51 -26.48 -15.35
CA LEU A 274 0.86 -25.10 -15.76
C LEU A 274 -0.32 -24.15 -15.54
N SER A 275 -1.52 -24.53 -15.99
CA SER A 275 -2.73 -23.72 -15.80
C SER A 275 -3.02 -23.51 -14.32
N ASP A 276 -3.01 -24.58 -13.54
CA ASP A 276 -3.26 -24.54 -12.09
C ASP A 276 -2.23 -23.67 -11.35
N ALA A 277 -0.96 -23.74 -11.74
CA ALA A 277 0.10 -22.92 -11.14
C ALA A 277 -0.12 -21.42 -11.39
N LEU A 278 -0.48 -21.03 -12.61
CA LEU A 278 -0.79 -19.63 -12.95
C LEU A 278 -2.09 -19.16 -12.31
N ASP A 279 -3.10 -20.02 -12.19
CA ASP A 279 -4.35 -19.69 -11.51
C ASP A 279 -4.15 -19.53 -10.00
N LYS A 280 -3.30 -20.35 -9.37
CA LYS A 280 -2.85 -20.15 -7.98
C LYS A 280 -2.13 -18.82 -7.81
N LEU A 281 -1.19 -18.48 -8.70
CA LEU A 281 -0.54 -17.17 -8.68
C LEU A 281 -1.55 -16.02 -8.77
N ASN A 282 -2.53 -16.14 -9.67
CA ASN A 282 -3.58 -15.14 -9.80
C ASN A 282 -4.43 -15.03 -8.52
N ALA A 283 -4.84 -16.16 -7.95
CA ALA A 283 -5.60 -16.19 -6.70
C ALA A 283 -4.82 -15.54 -5.55
N THR A 284 -3.51 -15.82 -5.45
CA THR A 284 -2.63 -15.16 -4.48
C THR A 284 -2.62 -13.64 -4.64
N ILE A 285 -2.46 -13.14 -5.86
CA ILE A 285 -2.52 -11.69 -6.15
C ILE A 285 -3.88 -11.12 -5.73
N THR A 286 -4.98 -11.78 -6.12
CA THR A 286 -6.35 -11.37 -5.78
C THR A 286 -6.53 -11.27 -4.26
N THR A 287 -6.17 -12.30 -3.50
CA THR A 287 -6.32 -12.29 -2.04
C THR A 287 -5.50 -11.19 -1.37
N GLN A 288 -4.26 -10.96 -1.84
CA GLN A 288 -3.45 -9.86 -1.32
C GLN A 288 -4.08 -8.49 -1.57
N GLU A 289 -4.67 -8.29 -2.75
CA GLU A 289 -5.37 -7.05 -3.10
C GLU A 289 -6.69 -6.88 -2.37
N GLU A 290 -7.43 -7.97 -2.12
CA GLU A 290 -8.66 -7.96 -1.30
C GLU A 290 -8.36 -7.54 0.13
N ILE A 291 -7.34 -8.12 0.78
CA ILE A 291 -6.90 -7.72 2.13
C ILE A 291 -6.60 -6.22 2.20
N LEU A 292 -5.89 -5.68 1.20
CA LEU A 292 -5.55 -4.26 1.14
C LEU A 292 -6.77 -3.38 0.86
N ASN A 293 -7.68 -3.83 -0.02
CA ASN A 293 -8.93 -3.13 -0.29
C ASN A 293 -9.82 -3.07 0.94
N ASP A 294 -9.99 -4.17 1.66
CA ASP A 294 -10.83 -4.27 2.85
C ASP A 294 -10.30 -3.32 3.93
N ALA A 295 -8.98 -3.32 4.19
CA ALA A 295 -8.38 -2.39 5.14
C ALA A 295 -8.60 -0.91 4.76
N MET A 296 -8.52 -0.57 3.47
CA MET A 296 -8.82 0.79 3.03
C MET A 296 -10.31 1.14 3.14
N GLN A 297 -11.22 0.20 2.86
CA GLN A 297 -12.66 0.40 3.03
C GLN A 297 -13.05 0.55 4.49
N GLU A 298 -12.47 -0.25 5.39
CA GLU A 298 -12.65 -0.14 6.83
C GLU A 298 -12.18 1.23 7.34
N ALA A 299 -11.03 1.71 6.87
CA ALA A 299 -10.55 3.05 7.20
C ALA A 299 -11.50 4.15 6.70
N ILE A 300 -11.96 4.08 5.45
CA ILE A 300 -12.95 5.02 4.89
C ILE A 300 -14.24 5.01 5.73
N ALA A 301 -14.76 3.83 6.05
CA ALA A 301 -15.99 3.66 6.82
C ALA A 301 -15.84 4.26 8.22
N ALA A 302 -14.74 3.97 8.91
CA ALA A 302 -14.48 4.52 10.23
C ALA A 302 -14.35 6.05 10.20
N MET A 303 -13.57 6.60 9.26
CA MET A 303 -13.38 8.05 9.10
C MET A 303 -14.66 8.81 8.76
N THR A 304 -15.54 8.20 7.96
CA THR A 304 -16.82 8.82 7.58
C THR A 304 -17.88 8.69 8.67
N SER A 305 -17.90 7.59 9.40
CA SER A 305 -18.87 7.33 10.48
C SER A 305 -18.67 8.21 11.72
N ASP A 306 -17.42 8.58 12.01
CA ASP A 306 -17.05 9.38 13.19
C ASP A 306 -16.08 10.51 12.82
N ALA A 307 -16.51 11.39 11.91
CA ALA A 307 -15.66 12.44 11.36
C ALA A 307 -14.95 13.31 12.40
N GLN A 308 -15.56 13.59 13.56
CA GLN A 308 -14.96 14.36 14.67
C GLN A 308 -13.68 13.72 15.25
N SER A 309 -13.49 12.40 15.09
CA SER A 309 -12.29 11.69 15.54
C SER A 309 -11.15 11.72 14.52
N TYR A 310 -11.40 12.22 13.30
CA TYR A 310 -10.44 12.26 12.19
C TYR A 310 -10.35 13.63 11.48
N ASN A 311 -11.23 14.57 11.83
CA ASN A 311 -11.28 15.93 11.32
C ASN A 311 -11.57 16.89 12.48
N LEU A 312 -10.62 17.77 12.79
CA LEU A 312 -10.74 18.70 13.90
C LEU A 312 -11.84 19.77 13.67
N ASP A 313 -12.11 20.14 12.42
CA ASP A 313 -13.19 21.08 12.07
C ASP A 313 -14.57 20.50 12.43
N ALA A 314 -14.75 19.18 12.23
CA ALA A 314 -15.97 18.47 12.59
C ALA A 314 -16.17 18.32 14.11
N PHE A 315 -15.13 18.54 14.93
CA PHE A 315 -15.24 18.45 16.38
C PHE A 315 -15.99 19.65 16.97
N GLN A 316 -17.13 19.36 17.61
CA GLN A 316 -17.95 20.35 18.28
C GLN A 316 -17.60 20.45 19.77
N LEU A 317 -17.36 21.67 20.23
CA LEU A 317 -17.19 21.96 21.65
C LEU A 317 -18.52 21.76 22.38
N GLY A 318 -18.47 21.10 23.54
CA GLY A 318 -19.62 20.98 24.43
C GLY A 318 -19.88 22.25 25.24
N GLU A 319 -20.79 22.17 26.20
CA GLU A 319 -21.02 23.24 27.17
C GLU A 319 -19.88 23.29 28.21
N TYR A 320 -19.30 24.47 28.40
CA TYR A 320 -18.32 24.74 29.45
C TYR A 320 -18.90 25.74 30.45
N PRO A 321 -18.79 25.49 31.76
CA PRO A 321 -19.25 26.43 32.76
C PRO A 321 -18.47 27.75 32.64
N LEU A 322 -19.18 28.88 32.76
CA LEU A 322 -18.53 30.17 32.92
C LEU A 322 -17.71 30.12 34.21
N GLY A 323 -16.42 30.49 34.11
CA GLY A 323 -15.53 30.57 35.26
C GLY A 323 -15.99 31.64 36.26
N ASP A 324 -15.33 31.68 37.41
CA ASP A 324 -15.52 32.70 38.45
C ASP A 324 -15.02 34.11 38.05
N GLY A 325 -14.61 34.28 36.79
CA GLY A 325 -14.03 35.52 36.26
C GLY A 325 -12.54 35.66 36.54
N SER A 326 -11.90 34.70 37.23
CA SER A 326 -10.45 34.69 37.37
C SER A 326 -9.76 34.38 36.05
N MET A 327 -8.70 35.13 35.76
CA MET A 327 -7.84 34.87 34.62
C MET A 327 -6.41 35.19 35.03
N ARG A 328 -5.48 34.27 34.73
CA ARG A 328 -4.05 34.43 34.97
C ARG A 328 -3.31 33.99 33.73
N MET A 329 -2.50 34.88 33.18
CA MET A 329 -1.67 34.60 32.01
C MET A 329 -0.42 35.49 32.04
N ASP A 330 0.74 34.90 31.82
CA ASP A 330 2.01 35.62 31.64
C ASP A 330 2.32 35.76 30.14
N VAL A 331 2.92 36.88 29.74
CA VAL A 331 3.27 37.15 28.33
C VAL A 331 4.22 36.09 27.78
N THR A 332 5.16 35.61 28.61
CA THR A 332 6.14 34.59 28.25
C THR A 332 5.46 33.25 28.02
N ASP A 333 4.58 32.84 28.94
CA ASP A 333 3.82 31.59 28.82
C ASP A 333 2.89 31.62 27.60
N ALA A 334 2.23 32.75 27.35
CA ALA A 334 1.40 32.95 26.16
C ALA A 334 2.23 32.86 24.86
N GLY A 335 3.43 33.47 24.86
CA GLY A 335 4.37 33.36 23.74
C GLY A 335 4.79 31.92 23.46
N ILE A 336 5.12 31.15 24.51
CA ILE A 336 5.48 29.73 24.36
C ILE A 336 4.33 28.93 23.73
N VAL A 337 3.09 29.12 24.18
CA VAL A 337 1.93 28.42 23.61
C VAL A 337 1.75 28.82 22.14
N SER A 338 1.78 30.12 21.83
CA SER A 338 1.62 30.62 20.46
C SER A 338 2.70 30.06 19.51
N ASP A 339 3.97 30.06 19.93
CA ASP A 339 5.08 29.52 19.14
C ASP A 339 4.92 28.01 18.88
N ASN A 340 4.48 27.24 19.87
CA ASN A 340 4.26 25.81 19.69
C ASN A 340 3.03 25.52 18.82
N MET A 341 1.97 26.34 18.91
CA MET A 341 0.82 26.21 18.01
C MET A 341 1.22 26.49 16.55
N ARG A 342 2.09 27.49 16.34
CA ARG A 342 2.68 27.76 15.02
C ARG A 342 3.46 26.55 14.50
N LEU A 343 4.30 25.92 15.32
CA LEU A 343 5.06 24.73 14.93
C LEU A 343 4.14 23.56 14.56
N VAL A 344 3.08 23.31 15.34
CA VAL A 344 2.08 22.27 14.98
C VAL A 344 1.43 22.57 13.64
N HIS A 345 1.03 23.82 13.40
CA HIS A 345 0.43 24.24 12.13
C HIS A 345 1.39 24.07 10.94
N GLU A 346 2.68 24.41 11.10
CA GLU A 346 3.71 24.22 10.08
C GLU A 346 3.90 22.74 9.72
N GLU A 347 3.96 21.85 10.71
CA GLU A 347 4.07 20.41 10.50
C GLU A 347 2.81 19.81 9.84
N LEU A 348 1.61 20.29 10.20
CA LEU A 348 0.37 19.90 9.51
C LEU A 348 0.38 20.36 8.05
N ALA A 349 0.91 21.55 7.76
CA ALA A 349 1.07 22.04 6.40
C ALA A 349 2.08 21.19 5.60
N GLU A 350 3.18 20.77 6.24
CA GLU A 350 4.15 19.85 5.64
C GLU A 350 3.52 18.48 5.35
N ALA A 351 2.75 17.93 6.30
CA ALA A 351 2.03 16.66 6.09
C ALA A 351 1.01 16.76 4.95
N ALA A 352 0.25 17.88 4.87
CA ALA A 352 -0.68 18.13 3.78
C ALA A 352 0.02 18.26 2.42
N SER A 353 1.21 18.86 2.40
CA SER A 353 2.05 18.93 1.19
C SER A 353 2.63 17.56 0.81
N ALA A 354 3.03 16.76 1.80
CA ALA A 354 3.64 15.45 1.59
C ALA A 354 2.65 14.43 1.00
N ILE A 355 1.42 14.37 1.51
CA ILE A 355 0.40 13.46 0.97
C ILE A 355 -0.01 13.84 -0.46
N GLY A 356 0.07 15.13 -0.79
CA GLY A 356 -0.06 15.67 -2.14
C GLY A 356 -1.36 15.24 -2.85
N THR A 357 -1.29 15.13 -4.17
CA THR A 357 -2.38 14.58 -4.99
C THR A 357 -2.18 13.08 -5.18
N GLY A 358 -3.26 12.31 -5.08
CA GLY A 358 -3.25 10.90 -5.40
C GLY A 358 -3.00 10.65 -6.89
N PRO A 359 -2.68 9.40 -7.28
CA PRO A 359 -2.50 9.05 -8.68
C PRO A 359 -3.78 9.32 -9.48
N ALA A 360 -3.65 9.93 -10.67
CA ALA A 360 -4.79 10.18 -11.56
C ALA A 360 -5.33 8.91 -12.25
N SER A 361 -4.51 7.86 -12.31
CA SER A 361 -4.82 6.55 -12.87
C SER A 361 -4.11 5.46 -12.07
N SER A 362 -4.50 4.20 -12.23
CA SER A 362 -3.81 3.10 -11.54
C SER A 362 -2.30 3.15 -11.81
N PRO A 363 -1.44 3.12 -10.76
CA PRO A 363 0.00 3.11 -10.93
C PRO A 363 0.53 1.75 -11.40
N THR A 364 -0.31 0.71 -11.37
CA THR A 364 0.03 -0.65 -11.78
C THR A 364 -1.04 -1.24 -12.72
N PRO A 365 -1.27 -0.60 -13.89
CA PRO A 365 -2.27 -1.07 -14.84
C PRO A 365 -1.83 -2.41 -15.44
N ARG A 366 -2.79 -3.30 -15.69
CA ARG A 366 -2.53 -4.65 -16.19
C ARG A 366 -3.73 -5.24 -16.94
N SER A 367 -3.52 -6.39 -17.56
CA SER A 367 -4.54 -7.14 -18.30
C SER A 367 -5.73 -7.53 -17.43
N ALA A 368 -6.90 -7.68 -18.06
CA ALA A 368 -8.07 -8.25 -17.39
C ALA A 368 -7.81 -9.72 -16.98
N GLY A 369 -8.41 -10.13 -15.86
CA GLY A 369 -8.23 -11.47 -15.31
C GLY A 369 -6.97 -11.66 -14.45
N ILE A 370 -6.28 -10.57 -14.08
CA ILE A 370 -5.19 -10.55 -13.10
C ILE A 370 -5.57 -9.75 -11.86
N GLY A 371 -5.57 -10.41 -10.71
CA GLY A 371 -5.99 -9.83 -9.43
C GLY A 371 -7.47 -9.47 -9.41
N VAL A 372 -7.85 -8.52 -8.54
CA VAL A 372 -9.27 -8.11 -8.39
C VAL A 372 -9.83 -7.40 -9.63
N ALA A 373 -9.00 -6.64 -10.34
CA ALA A 373 -9.39 -5.85 -11.51
C ALA A 373 -8.15 -5.39 -12.31
N PRO A 374 -8.30 -4.95 -13.57
CA PRO A 374 -7.20 -4.33 -14.36
C PRO A 374 -6.52 -3.13 -13.69
N THR A 375 -7.21 -2.47 -12.75
CA THR A 375 -6.71 -1.32 -12.00
C THR A 375 -6.29 -1.66 -10.57
N GLY A 376 -6.43 -2.93 -10.16
CA GLY A 376 -6.19 -3.39 -8.78
C GLY A 376 -6.99 -2.59 -7.76
N THR A 377 -6.31 -2.21 -6.67
CA THR A 377 -6.89 -1.49 -5.52
C THR A 377 -7.08 0.03 -5.75
N HIS A 378 -6.80 0.53 -6.95
CA HIS A 378 -6.70 1.96 -7.23
C HIS A 378 -7.96 2.78 -6.88
N ALA A 379 -9.16 2.25 -7.14
CA ALA A 379 -10.40 2.96 -6.86
C ALA A 379 -10.57 3.25 -5.36
N THR A 380 -10.38 2.22 -4.52
CA THR A 380 -10.44 2.34 -3.05
C THR A 380 -9.31 3.23 -2.52
N ALA A 381 -8.09 3.04 -3.03
CA ALA A 381 -6.94 3.86 -2.64
C ALA A 381 -7.14 5.35 -2.94
N SER A 382 -7.77 5.67 -4.07
CA SER A 382 -8.09 7.05 -4.44
C SER A 382 -9.13 7.67 -3.52
N GLN A 383 -10.12 6.89 -3.08
CA GLN A 383 -11.13 7.35 -2.12
C GLN A 383 -10.51 7.64 -0.74
N LEU A 384 -9.71 6.70 -0.22
CA LEU A 384 -9.04 6.88 1.07
C LEU A 384 -8.05 8.05 1.01
N HIS A 385 -7.30 8.19 -0.09
CA HIS A 385 -6.40 9.32 -0.32
C HIS A 385 -7.16 10.65 -0.29
N GLY A 386 -8.24 10.76 -1.07
CA GLY A 386 -9.06 11.98 -1.12
C GLY A 386 -9.66 12.36 0.23
N LEU A 387 -10.14 11.37 1.00
CA LEU A 387 -10.68 11.58 2.33
C LEU A 387 -9.60 12.03 3.32
N THR A 388 -8.45 11.34 3.34
CA THR A 388 -7.32 11.66 4.22
C THR A 388 -6.77 13.05 3.92
N SER A 389 -6.55 13.37 2.64
CA SER A 389 -6.09 14.69 2.21
C SER A 389 -7.07 15.79 2.59
N LYS A 390 -8.38 15.57 2.43
CA LYS A 390 -9.40 16.54 2.82
C LYS A 390 -9.39 16.79 4.33
N TYR A 391 -9.49 15.73 5.12
CA TYR A 391 -9.55 15.87 6.59
C TYR A 391 -8.27 16.45 7.19
N LEU A 392 -7.11 16.18 6.58
CA LEU A 392 -5.86 16.81 6.96
C LEU A 392 -5.86 18.32 6.65
N GLN A 393 -6.40 18.74 5.50
CA GLN A 393 -6.57 20.16 5.16
C GLN A 393 -7.54 20.86 6.11
N ASP A 394 -8.72 20.28 6.33
CA ASP A 394 -9.74 20.82 7.24
C ASP A 394 -9.19 20.95 8.67
N THR A 395 -8.41 19.95 9.13
CA THR A 395 -7.76 19.95 10.44
C THR A 395 -6.70 21.04 10.55
N ARG A 396 -5.85 21.21 9.53
CA ARG A 396 -4.85 22.28 9.48
C ARG A 396 -5.51 23.65 9.59
N ASP A 397 -6.56 23.88 8.81
CA ASP A 397 -7.24 25.18 8.73
C ASP A 397 -7.96 25.50 10.05
N GLU A 398 -8.61 24.52 10.70
CA GLU A 398 -9.21 24.71 12.03
C GLU A 398 -8.14 24.91 13.12
N TYR A 399 -6.99 24.24 13.03
CA TYR A 399 -5.88 24.45 13.97
C TYR A 399 -5.30 25.88 13.84
N GLU A 400 -5.13 26.37 12.62
CA GLU A 400 -4.70 27.76 12.36
C GLU A 400 -5.72 28.76 12.92
N ARG A 401 -7.01 28.51 12.71
CA ARG A 401 -8.09 29.32 13.29
C ARG A 401 -8.00 29.32 14.81
N GLY A 402 -7.77 28.17 15.43
CA GLY A 402 -7.54 28.03 16.86
C GLY A 402 -6.37 28.85 17.39
N HIS A 403 -5.24 28.82 16.67
CA HIS A 403 -4.07 29.62 16.99
C HIS A 403 -4.39 31.12 16.97
N ARG A 404 -5.04 31.61 15.90
CA ARG A 404 -5.45 33.02 15.82
C ARG A 404 -6.43 33.43 16.92
N LEU A 405 -7.35 32.55 17.30
CA LEU A 405 -8.27 32.79 18.41
C LEU A 405 -7.56 32.84 19.76
N PHE A 406 -6.56 31.97 19.97
CA PHE A 406 -5.71 32.02 21.16
C PHE A 406 -4.95 33.36 21.22
N ASP A 407 -4.28 33.76 20.16
CA ASP A 407 -3.55 35.03 20.10
C ASP A 407 -4.46 36.25 20.33
N ALA A 408 -5.68 36.23 19.78
CA ALA A 408 -6.66 37.27 20.03
C ALA A 408 -7.10 37.33 21.51
N THR A 409 -7.26 36.17 22.15
CA THR A 409 -7.60 36.06 23.58
C THR A 409 -6.48 36.59 24.46
N VAL A 410 -5.23 36.26 24.12
CA VAL A 410 -4.02 36.76 24.78
C VAL A 410 -3.95 38.29 24.69
N ALA A 411 -4.17 38.84 23.48
CA ALA A 411 -4.12 40.28 23.25
C ALA A 411 -5.20 41.05 24.02
N ASP A 412 -6.43 40.53 24.07
CA ASP A 412 -7.54 41.12 24.82
C ASP A 412 -7.28 41.13 26.34
N PHE A 413 -6.71 40.03 26.86
CA PHE A 413 -6.33 39.93 28.27
C PHE A 413 -5.32 41.02 28.66
N PHE A 414 -4.21 41.14 27.92
CA PHE A 414 -3.17 42.12 28.26
C PHE A 414 -3.60 43.56 27.99
N ALA A 415 -4.49 43.81 27.03
CA ALA A 415 -5.08 45.13 26.84
C ALA A 415 -5.97 45.53 28.02
N THR A 416 -6.78 44.59 28.52
CA THR A 416 -7.67 44.81 29.67
C THR A 416 -6.88 45.00 30.96
N ASP A 417 -5.84 44.19 31.19
CA ASP A 417 -4.95 44.31 32.35
C ASP A 417 -4.22 45.67 32.37
N ALA A 418 -3.70 46.11 31.23
CA ALA A 418 -3.04 47.42 31.11
C ALA A 418 -4.01 48.58 31.45
N ALA A 419 -5.26 48.53 30.97
CA ALA A 419 -6.28 49.53 31.28
C ALA A 419 -6.67 49.53 32.77
N ALA A 420 -6.75 48.35 33.39
CA ALA A 420 -7.01 48.20 34.82
C ALA A 420 -5.86 48.79 35.65
N CYS A 421 -4.60 48.48 35.33
CA CYS A 421 -3.43 49.06 35.98
C CYS A 421 -3.43 50.59 35.90
N GLN A 422 -3.78 51.15 34.74
CA GLN A 422 -3.84 52.60 34.55
C GLN A 422 -4.91 53.26 35.43
N THR A 423 -6.07 52.60 35.56
CA THR A 423 -7.15 53.04 36.46
C THR A 423 -6.72 53.00 37.93
N VAL A 424 -6.07 51.93 38.36
CA VAL A 424 -5.54 51.80 39.73
C VAL A 424 -4.49 52.88 40.01
N GLN A 425 -3.58 53.15 39.07
CA GLN A 425 -2.59 54.22 39.22
C GLN A 425 -3.23 55.61 39.36
N GLN A 426 -4.31 55.89 38.60
CA GLN A 426 -5.06 57.13 38.73
C GLN A 426 -5.72 57.25 40.11
N LEU A 427 -6.39 56.20 40.58
CA LEU A 427 -7.04 56.18 41.90
C LEU A 427 -6.02 56.36 43.04
N LEU A 428 -4.86 55.71 42.96
CA LEU A 428 -3.78 55.90 43.93
C LEU A 428 -3.21 57.32 43.92
N ALA A 429 -3.11 57.94 42.74
CA ALA A 429 -2.68 59.33 42.62
C ALA A 429 -3.70 60.31 43.22
N ASP A 430 -4.99 60.09 42.99
CA ASP A 430 -6.08 60.89 43.56
C ASP A 430 -6.15 60.74 45.09
N GLU A 431 -5.99 59.51 45.62
CA GLU A 431 -5.94 59.26 47.06
C GLU A 431 -4.76 59.99 47.71
N ALA A 432 -3.56 59.91 47.11
CA ALA A 432 -2.36 60.59 47.61
C ALA A 432 -2.51 62.12 47.66
N LEU A 433 -3.30 62.71 46.75
CA LEU A 433 -3.62 64.15 46.75
C LEU A 433 -4.64 64.53 47.83
N THR A 434 -5.58 63.65 48.17
CA THR A 434 -6.58 63.89 49.24
C THR A 434 -6.06 63.66 50.67
N GLY A 435 -4.98 62.88 50.85
CA GLY A 435 -4.35 62.64 52.16
C GLY A 435 -3.40 63.74 52.65
N GLN A 436 -3.15 64.80 51.87
CA GLN A 436 -2.27 65.94 52.21
C GLN A 436 -3.03 67.24 52.53
N SER A 437 -4.37 67.22 52.53
CA SER A 437 -5.24 68.29 53.02
C SER A 437 -5.78 67.97 54.41
#